data_AF-A0A3A4RSN3-F1
#
_entry.id   AF-A0A3A4RSN3-F1
#
_cell.length_a   1.000
_cell.length_b   1.000
_cell.length_c   1.000
_cell.angle_alpha   90.00
_cell.angle_beta   90.00
_cell.angle_gamma   90.00
#
_symmetry.space_group_name_H-M   'P 1'
#
loop_
_entity.id
_entity.type
_entity.pdbx_description
1 polymer ?
#
loop_
_entity_poly.entity_id
_entity_poly.type
_entity_poly.pdbx_seq_one_letter_code
_entity_poly.pdbx_strand_id
1 'polypeptide(L)'
;MKKTIIIWCSATFLLVIVGYVSYYQLFPKDPAPLLSAENVQQPDIDRKPELARHDPKPAFSPAEKPEKRKPTRKNPAQDNNRLMETEEQPIEYPKDIKIIREQLYDLGIETVEDIELLNEIVQTGDTDAREFWSEDWRSADDFKAEEDGFKLERNTDGTYKWTPDEVAARSYSFFEAPQSFSYDPDRNEFNWDADYYGKTITNKIKFINEETAVLMIISGQKVTTNIYHKNQPPDEEYILPEEE
;
A
#
# COMPACT_ATOMS: atom_id res chain seq x y z
N MET A 1 25.53 32.77 46.20
CA MET A 1 24.82 32.27 45.00
C MET A 1 25.48 31.08 44.28
N LYS A 2 26.79 30.84 44.37
CA LYS A 2 27.43 29.70 43.67
C LYS A 2 27.17 28.30 44.28
N LYS A 3 26.85 28.21 45.58
CA LYS A 3 26.67 26.92 46.28
C LYS A 3 25.33 26.22 45.96
N THR A 4 24.28 26.98 45.67
CA THR A 4 22.97 26.43 45.33
C THR A 4 22.95 25.78 43.95
N ILE A 5 23.67 26.33 42.97
CA ILE A 5 23.72 25.78 41.59
C ILE A 5 24.37 24.38 41.57
N ILE A 6 25.42 24.16 42.36
CA ILE A 6 26.13 22.87 42.42
C ILE A 6 25.24 21.76 43.00
N ILE A 7 24.37 22.10 43.96
CA ILE A 7 23.44 21.14 44.57
C ILE A 7 22.38 20.68 43.56
N TRP A 8 21.86 21.61 42.74
CA TRP A 8 20.88 21.29 41.70
C TRP A 8 21.47 20.41 40.58
N CYS A 9 22.70 20.69 40.12
CA CYS A 9 23.36 19.83 39.12
C CYS A 9 23.69 18.43 39.64
N SER A 10 23.99 18.29 40.93
CA SER A 10 24.29 16.99 41.54
C SER A 10 23.02 16.14 41.70
N ALA A 11 21.89 16.78 42.02
CA ALA A 11 20.59 16.10 42.16
C ALA A 11 20.05 15.59 40.81
N THR A 12 20.19 16.37 39.72
CA THR A 12 19.77 15.92 38.39
C THR A 12 20.64 14.78 37.87
N PHE A 13 21.95 14.83 38.10
CA PHE A 13 22.86 13.75 37.71
C PHE A 13 22.53 12.43 38.42
N LEU A 14 22.21 12.48 39.71
CA LEU A 14 21.76 11.30 40.47
C LEU A 14 20.44 10.73 39.95
N LEU A 15 19.47 11.58 39.57
CA LEU A 15 18.20 11.12 39.00
C LEU A 15 18.38 10.43 37.65
N VAL A 16 19.29 10.94 36.79
CA VAL A 16 19.60 10.30 35.51
C VAL A 16 20.24 8.92 35.72
N ILE A 17 21.19 8.79 36.66
CA ILE A 17 21.82 7.50 36.96
C ILE A 17 20.80 6.50 37.51
N VAL A 18 19.97 6.91 38.47
CA VAL A 18 18.94 6.03 39.05
C VAL A 18 17.92 5.62 38.00
N GLY A 19 17.48 6.54 37.14
CA GLY A 19 16.59 6.23 36.02
C GLY A 19 17.22 5.25 35.02
N TYR A 20 18.49 5.46 34.67
CA TYR A 20 19.23 4.58 33.76
C TYR A 20 19.40 3.17 34.34
N VAL A 21 19.81 3.04 35.61
CA VAL A 21 19.96 1.72 36.26
C VAL A 21 18.60 1.02 36.39
N SER A 22 17.54 1.74 36.75
CA SER A 22 16.19 1.18 36.87
C SER A 22 15.66 0.69 35.52
N TYR A 23 15.94 1.43 34.44
CA TYR A 23 15.58 1.02 33.07
C TYR A 23 16.23 -0.32 32.70
N TYR A 24 17.54 -0.49 32.93
CA TYR A 24 18.21 -1.75 32.59
C TYR A 24 17.86 -2.94 33.51
N GLN A 25 17.40 -2.69 34.73
CA GLN A 25 16.89 -3.75 35.60
C GLN A 25 15.45 -4.17 35.26
N LEU A 26 14.61 -3.24 34.80
CA LEU A 26 13.23 -3.55 34.39
C LEU A 26 13.15 -4.12 32.97
N PHE A 27 14.12 -3.80 32.13
CA PHE A 27 14.23 -4.28 30.75
C PHE A 27 15.58 -4.97 30.54
N PRO A 28 15.82 -6.13 31.16
CA PRO A 28 16.98 -6.94 30.81
C PRO A 28 16.89 -7.25 29.31
N LYS A 29 17.90 -6.86 28.54
CA LYS A 29 18.04 -7.32 27.16
C LYS A 29 18.23 -8.83 27.22
N ASP A 30 17.18 -9.58 26.92
CA ASP A 30 17.33 -11.00 26.63
C ASP A 30 18.34 -11.12 25.49
N PRO A 31 19.46 -11.83 25.68
CA PRO A 31 20.32 -12.14 24.56
C PRO A 31 19.51 -12.98 23.57
N ALA A 32 19.36 -12.48 22.35
CA ALA A 32 18.68 -13.20 21.28
C ALA A 32 19.23 -14.64 21.20
N PRO A 33 18.37 -15.65 21.03
CA PRO A 33 18.84 -17.03 20.93
C PRO A 33 19.76 -17.15 19.71
N LEU A 34 20.98 -17.63 19.94
CA LEU A 34 21.88 -18.07 18.90
C LEU A 34 21.18 -19.19 18.13
N LEU A 35 20.68 -18.89 16.94
CA LEU A 35 20.20 -19.87 15.97
C LEU A 35 21.36 -20.82 15.66
N SER A 36 21.30 -22.03 16.21
CA SER A 36 22.15 -23.14 15.82
C SER A 36 21.80 -23.51 14.39
N ALA A 37 22.72 -23.25 13.48
CA ALA A 37 22.66 -23.75 12.12
C ALA A 37 22.93 -25.27 12.16
N GLU A 38 21.89 -26.10 12.25
CA GLU A 38 21.99 -27.48 11.80
C GLU A 38 20.64 -28.07 11.40
N ASN A 39 20.67 -28.79 10.28
CA ASN A 39 19.64 -29.66 9.72
C ASN A 39 18.62 -29.06 8.74
N VAL A 40 19.14 -28.67 7.57
CA VAL A 40 18.40 -28.70 6.30
C VAL A 40 18.12 -30.15 5.95
N GLN A 41 16.91 -30.65 6.24
CA GLN A 41 16.36 -31.82 5.57
C GLN A 41 15.59 -31.36 4.33
N GLN A 42 16.23 -31.58 3.19
CA GLN A 42 15.73 -31.45 1.84
C GLN A 42 14.44 -32.27 1.66
N PRO A 43 13.36 -31.72 1.05
CA PRO A 43 12.12 -32.46 0.88
C PRO A 43 12.26 -33.53 -0.21
N ASP A 44 11.82 -34.74 0.14
CA ASP A 44 11.74 -35.91 -0.72
C ASP A 44 10.65 -35.68 -1.77
N ILE A 45 11.06 -35.49 -3.03
CA ILE A 45 10.20 -35.38 -4.20
C ILE A 45 9.81 -36.80 -4.60
N ASP A 46 8.74 -37.33 -4.03
CA ASP A 46 7.91 -38.35 -4.70
C ASP A 46 6.64 -38.65 -3.89
N ARG A 47 5.54 -37.98 -4.24
CA ARG A 47 4.18 -38.46 -3.97
C ARG A 47 3.15 -37.79 -4.87
N LYS A 48 2.88 -38.45 -5.99
CA LYS A 48 1.60 -38.38 -6.70
C LYS A 48 0.56 -39.18 -5.91
N PRO A 49 -0.60 -38.60 -5.60
CA PRO A 49 -1.86 -39.28 -5.93
C PRO A 49 -2.85 -38.25 -6.49
N GLU A 50 -3.41 -38.42 -7.68
CA GLU A 50 -4.44 -39.38 -8.06
C GLU A 50 -5.70 -38.58 -8.42
N LEU A 51 -6.11 -38.80 -9.67
CA LEU A 51 -7.11 -38.06 -10.41
C LEU A 51 -8.49 -38.48 -9.91
N ALA A 52 -9.07 -37.76 -8.96
CA ALA A 52 -10.48 -37.93 -8.61
C ALA A 52 -11.37 -37.25 -9.66
N ARG A 53 -11.70 -38.02 -10.70
CA ARG A 53 -12.79 -37.76 -11.64
C ARG A 53 -14.11 -37.75 -10.86
N HIS A 54 -14.81 -36.62 -10.87
CA HIS A 54 -16.25 -36.58 -10.59
C HIS A 54 -16.96 -35.87 -11.74
N ASP A 55 -17.45 -36.68 -12.69
CA ASP A 55 -18.68 -36.45 -13.44
C ASP A 55 -19.20 -37.81 -13.91
N PRO A 56 -20.44 -38.16 -13.53
CA PRO A 56 -21.46 -38.38 -14.57
C PRO A 56 -22.82 -37.82 -14.07
N LYS A 57 -23.79 -37.35 -14.88
CA LYS A 57 -24.25 -37.75 -16.21
C LYS A 57 -25.33 -36.71 -16.64
N PRO A 58 -25.49 -36.40 -17.93
CA PRO A 58 -26.62 -35.61 -18.40
C PRO A 58 -27.89 -36.47 -18.50
N ALA A 59 -29.04 -35.93 -18.08
CA ALA A 59 -30.35 -36.51 -18.37
C ALA A 59 -31.04 -35.70 -19.48
N PHE A 60 -31.13 -36.32 -20.65
CA PHE A 60 -32.03 -35.93 -21.74
C PHE A 60 -33.49 -36.17 -21.37
N SER A 61 -34.38 -35.23 -21.70
CA SER A 61 -35.70 -35.50 -22.32
C SER A 61 -36.47 -34.18 -22.61
N PRO A 62 -37.43 -34.16 -23.55
CA PRO A 62 -37.17 -33.70 -24.90
C PRO A 62 -38.08 -32.55 -25.37
N ALA A 63 -37.81 -32.15 -26.61
CA ALA A 63 -38.45 -31.13 -27.44
C ALA A 63 -39.97 -30.90 -27.30
N GLU A 64 -40.33 -29.62 -27.36
CA GLU A 64 -41.57 -29.19 -28.02
C GLU A 64 -41.29 -27.94 -28.87
N LYS A 65 -41.77 -27.97 -30.12
CA LYS A 65 -41.67 -26.94 -31.16
C LYS A 65 -43.02 -26.98 -31.91
N PRO A 66 -43.37 -25.99 -32.73
CA PRO A 66 -43.71 -24.59 -32.46
C PRO A 66 -45.20 -24.32 -32.80
N GLU A 67 -45.88 -23.41 -32.10
CA GLU A 67 -47.19 -22.93 -32.56
C GLU A 67 -47.06 -21.56 -33.27
N LYS A 68 -47.27 -21.58 -34.60
CA LYS A 68 -47.40 -20.40 -35.46
C LYS A 68 -48.74 -19.72 -35.19
N ARG A 69 -48.76 -18.46 -34.73
CA ARG A 69 -49.85 -17.52 -35.01
C ARG A 69 -49.35 -16.07 -35.14
N LYS A 70 -49.39 -15.56 -36.38
CA LYS A 70 -49.72 -14.17 -36.75
C LYS A 70 -50.80 -14.30 -37.84
N PRO A 71 -51.71 -13.33 -38.07
CA PRO A 71 -51.48 -11.88 -37.90
C PRO A 71 -52.64 -11.13 -37.24
N THR A 72 -52.45 -9.86 -36.85
CA THR A 72 -53.31 -8.72 -37.24
C THR A 72 -52.61 -7.41 -36.87
N ARG A 73 -52.80 -6.46 -37.77
CA ARG A 73 -52.14 -5.16 -37.98
C ARG A 73 -52.86 -4.06 -37.18
N LYS A 74 -52.13 -3.16 -36.51
CA LYS A 74 -52.35 -1.69 -36.43
C LYS A 74 -51.32 -1.02 -35.50
N ASN A 75 -50.47 -0.16 -36.09
CA ASN A 75 -49.62 0.88 -35.48
C ASN A 75 -50.48 1.99 -34.80
N PRO A 76 -49.89 3.02 -34.15
CA PRO A 76 -48.68 3.09 -33.33
C PRO A 76 -48.94 3.82 -32.00
N ALA A 77 -48.11 3.61 -30.98
CA ALA A 77 -47.88 4.62 -29.94
C ALA A 77 -46.38 4.64 -29.68
N GLN A 78 -45.76 5.77 -30.00
CA GLN A 78 -44.38 6.09 -29.64
C GLN A 78 -44.27 6.05 -28.13
N ASP A 79 -43.67 4.98 -27.60
CA ASP A 79 -43.15 4.99 -26.25
C ASP A 79 -41.70 5.48 -26.34
N ASN A 80 -41.54 6.80 -26.24
CA ASN A 80 -40.24 7.46 -26.16
C ASN A 80 -39.65 7.26 -24.76
N ASN A 81 -39.38 6.03 -24.35
CA ASN A 81 -38.41 5.76 -23.29
C ASN A 81 -37.03 5.59 -23.92
N ARG A 82 -36.53 6.70 -24.46
CA ARG A 82 -35.10 6.88 -24.72
C ARG A 82 -34.45 6.90 -23.36
N LEU A 83 -33.90 5.75 -22.94
CA LEU A 83 -32.85 5.70 -21.94
C LEU A 83 -31.86 6.80 -22.34
N MET A 84 -31.84 7.90 -21.58
CA MET A 84 -30.72 8.82 -21.59
C MET A 84 -29.56 7.98 -21.06
N GLU A 85 -28.80 7.43 -22.00
CA GLU A 85 -27.38 7.18 -21.80
C GLU A 85 -26.82 8.56 -21.43
N THR A 86 -26.75 8.82 -20.12
CA THR A 86 -25.96 9.92 -19.59
C THR A 86 -24.56 9.63 -20.13
N GLU A 87 -24.13 10.39 -21.14
CA GLU A 87 -22.71 10.49 -21.46
C GLU A 87 -22.06 11.03 -20.18
N GLU A 88 -21.60 10.11 -19.33
CA GLU A 88 -20.67 10.42 -18.25
C GLU A 88 -19.48 11.05 -18.96
N GLN A 89 -19.39 12.38 -18.89
CA GLN A 89 -18.21 13.06 -19.36
C GLN A 89 -17.04 12.43 -18.60
N PRO A 90 -15.95 12.05 -19.29
CA PRO A 90 -14.78 11.53 -18.61
C PRO A 90 -14.36 12.59 -17.60
N ILE A 91 -14.49 12.25 -16.31
CA ILE A 91 -13.99 13.10 -15.23
C ILE A 91 -12.48 13.15 -15.47
N GLU A 92 -11.98 14.31 -15.90
CA GLU A 92 -10.55 14.51 -16.08
C GLU A 92 -9.94 14.67 -14.69
N TYR A 93 -9.28 13.62 -14.24
CA TYR A 93 -8.62 13.62 -12.94
C TYR A 93 -7.27 14.34 -13.03
N PRO A 94 -6.86 15.05 -11.96
CA PRO A 94 -5.61 15.79 -11.97
C PRO A 94 -4.42 14.83 -12.00
N LYS A 95 -3.53 14.98 -13.00
CA LYS A 95 -2.24 14.29 -13.05
C LYS A 95 -1.15 14.97 -12.20
N ASP A 96 -1.34 16.22 -11.80
CA ASP A 96 -0.36 16.99 -11.04
C ASP A 96 -0.25 16.47 -9.60
N ILE A 97 0.96 16.05 -9.23
CA ILE A 97 1.29 15.56 -7.88
C ILE A 97 0.93 16.54 -6.77
N LYS A 98 1.01 17.86 -7.00
CA LYS A 98 0.63 18.87 -6.01
C LYS A 98 -0.86 18.81 -5.70
N ILE A 99 -1.69 18.68 -6.74
CA ILE A 99 -3.14 18.58 -6.59
C ILE A 99 -3.51 17.26 -5.91
N ILE A 100 -2.87 16.15 -6.31
CA ILE A 100 -3.11 14.84 -5.69
C ILE A 100 -2.73 14.84 -4.21
N ARG A 101 -1.62 15.51 -3.87
CA ARG A 101 -1.18 15.68 -2.47
C ARG A 101 -2.20 16.45 -1.66
N GLU A 102 -2.66 17.60 -2.16
CA GLU A 102 -3.71 18.40 -1.50
C GLU A 102 -4.98 17.55 -1.28
N GLN A 103 -5.43 16.83 -2.32
CA GLN A 103 -6.58 15.93 -2.21
C GLN A 103 -6.36 14.84 -1.17
N LEU A 104 -5.18 14.21 -1.12
CA LEU A 104 -4.89 13.18 -0.12
C LEU A 104 -4.89 13.74 1.30
N TYR A 105 -4.30 14.92 1.51
CA TYR A 105 -4.29 15.59 2.81
C TYR A 105 -5.70 15.96 3.27
N ASP A 106 -6.57 16.39 2.35
CA ASP A 106 -7.96 16.70 2.64
C ASP A 106 -8.79 15.47 3.06
N LEU A 107 -8.43 14.26 2.61
CA LEU A 107 -9.08 13.02 3.05
C LEU A 107 -8.83 12.70 4.53
N GLY A 108 -7.76 13.23 5.14
CA GLY A 108 -7.51 13.11 6.58
C GLY A 108 -7.38 11.66 7.07
N ILE A 109 -6.73 10.78 6.28
CA ILE A 109 -6.59 9.35 6.61
C ILE A 109 -5.69 9.18 7.84
N GLU A 110 -6.29 8.89 9.00
CA GLU A 110 -5.55 8.67 10.25
C GLU A 110 -5.73 7.24 10.80
N THR A 111 -6.82 6.57 10.42
CA THR A 111 -7.21 5.26 10.93
C THR A 111 -7.47 4.23 9.83
N VAL A 112 -7.55 2.96 10.21
CA VAL A 112 -7.77 1.85 9.25
C VAL A 112 -9.13 1.98 8.56
N GLU A 113 -10.13 2.51 9.26
CA GLU A 113 -11.46 2.77 8.73
C GLU A 113 -11.46 3.82 7.61
N ASP A 114 -10.50 4.75 7.64
CA ASP A 114 -10.38 5.86 6.68
C ASP A 114 -9.71 5.42 5.37
N ILE A 115 -9.08 4.24 5.32
CA ILE A 115 -8.32 3.78 4.14
C ILE A 115 -9.19 3.74 2.88
N GLU A 116 -10.48 3.41 3.02
CA GLU A 116 -11.38 3.32 1.87
C GLU A 116 -11.68 4.70 1.23
N LEU A 117 -11.45 5.81 1.95
CA LEU A 117 -11.56 7.16 1.39
C LEU A 117 -10.54 7.41 0.28
N LEU A 118 -9.42 6.68 0.30
CA LEU A 118 -8.40 6.77 -0.75
C LEU A 118 -8.96 6.43 -2.14
N ASN A 119 -10.01 5.61 -2.21
CA ASN A 119 -10.67 5.26 -3.48
C ASN A 119 -11.28 6.47 -4.20
N GLU A 120 -11.61 7.56 -3.48
CA GLU A 120 -12.24 8.75 -4.07
C GLU A 120 -11.31 9.50 -5.03
N ILE A 121 -10.00 9.35 -4.85
CA ILE A 121 -8.99 10.06 -5.64
C ILE A 121 -8.24 9.15 -6.61
N VAL A 122 -8.53 7.84 -6.62
CA VAL A 122 -7.90 6.87 -7.53
C VAL A 122 -8.36 7.11 -8.97
N GLN A 123 -7.40 7.16 -9.87
CA GLN A 123 -7.54 7.54 -11.28
C GLN A 123 -7.03 6.43 -12.23
N THR A 124 -6.71 5.25 -11.70
CA THR A 124 -6.22 4.11 -12.50
C THR A 124 -7.30 3.50 -13.40
N GLY A 125 -8.57 3.80 -13.14
CA GLY A 125 -9.70 3.20 -13.86
C GLY A 125 -9.69 1.68 -13.73
N ASP A 126 -9.86 0.98 -14.85
CA ASP A 126 -9.78 -0.49 -14.93
C ASP A 126 -8.33 -1.02 -15.12
N THR A 127 -7.33 -0.14 -15.03
CA THR A 127 -5.92 -0.53 -15.22
C THR A 127 -5.44 -1.36 -14.04
N ASP A 128 -4.82 -2.49 -14.35
CA ASP A 128 -4.19 -3.37 -13.38
C ASP A 128 -2.97 -2.68 -12.75
N ALA A 129 -2.98 -2.42 -11.44
CA ALA A 129 -1.86 -1.75 -10.78
C ALA A 129 -0.55 -2.57 -10.85
N ARG A 130 -0.63 -3.86 -11.19
CA ARG A 130 0.53 -4.70 -11.53
C ARG A 130 1.24 -4.29 -12.80
N GLU A 131 0.79 -3.29 -13.53
CA GLU A 131 1.50 -2.70 -14.66
C GLU A 131 2.48 -1.58 -14.25
N PHE A 132 2.35 -1.03 -13.03
CA PHE A 132 3.15 0.12 -12.56
C PHE A 132 4.47 -0.27 -11.83
N TRP A 133 4.94 -1.50 -12.02
CA TRP A 133 6.01 -2.14 -11.25
C TRP A 133 7.44 -1.80 -11.67
N SER A 134 7.68 -1.13 -12.81
CA SER A 134 9.01 -1.10 -13.43
C SER A 134 9.92 0.06 -13.01
N GLU A 135 9.62 0.76 -11.90
CA GLU A 135 10.12 2.13 -11.72
C GLU A 135 10.69 2.39 -10.33
N ASP A 136 11.53 3.43 -10.28
CA ASP A 136 12.01 4.02 -9.05
C ASP A 136 10.98 5.07 -8.57
N TRP A 137 10.56 4.93 -7.32
CA TRP A 137 9.58 5.76 -6.65
C TRP A 137 10.30 6.66 -5.65
N ARG A 138 9.97 7.95 -5.67
CA ARG A 138 10.56 8.95 -4.78
C ARG A 138 9.48 9.65 -3.97
N SER A 139 9.79 9.95 -2.72
CA SER A 139 8.89 10.65 -1.82
C SER A 139 8.51 11.98 -2.42
N ALA A 140 7.20 12.18 -2.55
CA ALA A 140 6.58 13.43 -2.95
C ALA A 140 5.87 14.09 -1.77
N ASP A 141 6.21 13.75 -0.53
CA ASP A 141 5.75 14.47 0.67
C ASP A 141 6.55 15.77 0.85
N ASP A 142 5.88 16.87 1.17
CA ASP A 142 6.50 18.20 1.42
C ASP A 142 6.96 18.43 2.86
N PHE A 143 6.51 17.60 3.80
CA PHE A 143 6.88 17.73 5.21
C PHE A 143 8.14 16.93 5.58
N LYS A 144 8.66 16.10 4.68
CA LYS A 144 9.87 15.30 4.93
C LYS A 144 11.12 16.10 4.64
N ALA A 145 12.11 15.97 5.53
CA ALA A 145 13.40 16.64 5.39
C ALA A 145 14.35 15.93 4.40
N GLU A 146 14.19 14.61 4.23
CA GLU A 146 14.96 13.80 3.29
C GLU A 146 13.98 13.09 2.35
N GLU A 147 14.30 13.08 1.05
CA GLU A 147 13.56 12.32 0.05
C GLU A 147 13.91 10.85 0.18
N ASP A 148 12.98 10.06 0.73
CA ASP A 148 13.07 8.61 0.72
C ASP A 148 12.48 8.02 -0.58
N GLY A 149 12.75 6.74 -0.83
CA GLY A 149 12.29 6.11 -2.04
C GLY A 149 12.33 4.59 -1.98
N PHE A 150 11.78 3.98 -3.02
CA PHE A 150 11.82 2.54 -3.19
C PHE A 150 11.79 2.14 -4.65
N LYS A 151 12.15 0.89 -4.90
CA LYS A 151 12.03 0.23 -6.19
C LYS A 151 11.11 -0.97 -6.08
N LEU A 152 10.25 -1.15 -7.08
CA LEU A 152 9.47 -2.36 -7.27
C LEU A 152 10.14 -3.22 -8.34
N GLU A 153 10.21 -4.52 -8.11
CA GLU A 153 10.76 -5.48 -9.06
C GLU A 153 9.85 -6.71 -9.13
N ARG A 154 9.65 -7.26 -10.33
CA ARG A 154 9.00 -8.55 -10.50
C ARG A 154 10.05 -9.65 -10.47
N ASN A 155 9.90 -10.60 -9.56
CA ASN A 155 10.75 -11.79 -9.51
C ASN A 155 10.37 -12.78 -10.63
N THR A 156 11.30 -13.70 -10.92
CA THR A 156 11.12 -14.72 -11.96
C THR A 156 10.05 -15.76 -11.63
N ASP A 157 9.70 -15.91 -10.35
CA ASP A 157 8.65 -16.80 -9.84
C ASP A 157 7.25 -16.14 -9.87
N GLY A 158 7.14 -14.90 -10.34
CA GLY A 158 5.89 -14.15 -10.41
C GLY A 158 5.52 -13.41 -9.12
N THR A 159 6.34 -13.50 -8.07
CA THR A 159 6.23 -12.62 -6.90
C THR A 159 6.81 -11.24 -7.19
N TYR A 160 6.57 -10.29 -6.29
CA TYR A 160 7.10 -8.95 -6.40
C TYR A 160 7.97 -8.62 -5.19
N LYS A 161 8.98 -7.79 -5.42
CA LYS A 161 10.00 -7.41 -4.45
C LYS A 161 10.03 -5.90 -4.29
N TRP A 162 9.93 -5.45 -3.05
CA TRP A 162 10.05 -4.06 -2.67
C TRP A 162 11.45 -3.85 -2.13
N THR A 163 12.17 -2.87 -2.65
CA THR A 163 13.53 -2.54 -2.21
C THR A 163 13.56 -1.07 -1.79
N PRO A 164 13.74 -0.76 -0.48
CA PRO A 164 13.94 0.60 -0.04
C PRO A 164 15.27 1.15 -0.55
N ASP A 165 15.36 2.45 -0.72
CA ASP A 165 16.65 3.11 -0.82
C ASP A 165 17.33 3.28 0.56
N GLU A 166 18.54 3.85 0.56
CA GLU A 166 19.31 4.03 1.80
C GLU A 166 18.65 5.01 2.79
N VAL A 167 17.84 5.95 2.30
CA VAL A 167 17.14 6.93 3.14
C VAL A 167 15.94 6.24 3.78
N ALA A 168 15.12 5.54 3.00
CA ALA A 168 13.97 4.77 3.48
C ALA A 168 14.38 3.71 4.50
N ALA A 169 15.45 2.96 4.22
CA ALA A 169 15.98 1.94 5.13
C ALA A 169 16.48 2.52 6.47
N ARG A 170 16.91 3.78 6.48
CA ARG A 170 17.34 4.50 7.69
C ARG A 170 16.18 5.14 8.43
N SER A 171 15.23 5.72 7.71
CA SER A 171 14.05 6.41 8.24
C SER A 171 13.07 5.44 8.90
N TYR A 172 12.98 4.21 8.39
CA TYR A 172 12.11 3.17 8.93
C TYR A 172 12.93 1.90 9.18
N SER A 173 13.19 1.60 10.45
CA SER A 173 14.00 0.43 10.86
C SER A 173 13.34 -0.93 10.60
N PHE A 174 12.10 -0.96 10.12
CA PHE A 174 11.46 -2.18 9.61
C PHE A 174 11.59 -2.36 8.09
N PHE A 175 12.24 -1.41 7.40
CA PHE A 175 12.59 -1.46 5.98
C PHE A 175 14.09 -1.76 5.77
N GLU A 176 14.73 -2.47 6.70
CA GLU A 176 16.17 -2.78 6.61
C GLU A 176 16.52 -3.78 5.48
N ALA A 177 15.54 -4.49 4.94
CA ALA A 177 15.74 -5.50 3.91
C ALA A 177 14.61 -5.50 2.86
N PRO A 178 14.90 -5.96 1.62
CA PRO A 178 13.86 -6.13 0.62
C PRO A 178 12.74 -7.06 1.10
N GLN A 179 11.51 -6.68 0.81
CA GLN A 179 10.32 -7.42 1.22
C GLN A 179 9.61 -8.03 0.02
N SER A 180 9.10 -9.25 0.20
CA SER A 180 8.15 -9.82 -0.77
C SER A 180 6.76 -9.37 -0.39
N PHE A 181 5.95 -9.00 -1.37
CA PHE A 181 4.59 -8.53 -1.14
C PHE A 181 3.57 -9.33 -1.94
N SER A 182 2.33 -9.33 -1.47
CA SER A 182 1.19 -9.91 -2.15
C SER A 182 0.37 -8.82 -2.85
N TYR A 183 -0.36 -9.19 -3.88
CA TYR A 183 -1.26 -8.29 -4.59
C TYR A 183 -2.71 -8.72 -4.34
N ASP A 184 -3.53 -7.79 -3.88
CA ASP A 184 -4.96 -7.96 -3.69
C ASP A 184 -5.70 -7.44 -4.94
N PRO A 185 -6.25 -8.34 -5.78
CA PRO A 185 -6.95 -7.95 -7.00
C PRO A 185 -8.30 -7.29 -6.74
N ASP A 186 -8.95 -7.54 -5.60
CA ASP A 186 -10.26 -6.96 -5.28
C ASP A 186 -10.10 -5.49 -4.86
N ARG A 187 -8.95 -5.14 -4.28
CA ARG A 187 -8.64 -3.80 -3.78
C ARG A 187 -7.66 -3.01 -4.66
N ASN A 188 -7.12 -3.66 -5.69
CA ASN A 188 -6.07 -3.15 -6.57
C ASN A 188 -4.88 -2.57 -5.79
N GLU A 189 -4.45 -3.27 -4.74
CA GLU A 189 -3.40 -2.82 -3.81
C GLU A 189 -2.36 -3.91 -3.56
N PHE A 190 -1.13 -3.49 -3.27
CA PHE A 190 -0.08 -4.38 -2.81
C PHE A 190 0.02 -4.33 -1.30
N ASN A 191 0.30 -5.45 -0.65
CA ASN A 191 0.42 -5.51 0.81
C ASN A 191 1.54 -6.45 1.27
N TRP A 192 2.12 -6.11 2.41
CA TRP A 192 3.04 -6.99 3.14
C TRP A 192 3.06 -6.66 4.62
N ASP A 193 3.45 -7.65 5.42
CA ASP A 193 3.66 -7.47 6.85
C ASP A 193 5.15 -7.38 7.16
N ALA A 194 5.49 -6.51 8.10
CA ALA A 194 6.81 -6.41 8.70
C ALA A 194 6.71 -6.59 10.22
N ASP A 195 7.67 -7.27 10.82
CA ASP A 195 7.80 -7.32 12.29
C ASP A 195 8.61 -6.12 12.76
N TYR A 196 8.03 -5.33 13.65
CA TYR A 196 8.69 -4.24 14.35
C TYR A 196 8.63 -4.44 15.86
N TYR A 197 9.72 -4.96 16.42
CA TYR A 197 9.86 -5.26 17.86
C TYR A 197 8.74 -6.15 18.43
N GLY A 198 8.38 -7.21 17.70
CA GLY A 198 7.31 -8.16 18.07
C GLY A 198 5.91 -7.64 17.79
N LYS A 199 5.78 -6.52 17.07
CA LYS A 199 4.49 -5.98 16.61
C LYS A 199 4.44 -6.06 15.09
N THR A 200 3.35 -6.61 14.58
CA THR A 200 3.09 -6.59 13.14
C THR A 200 2.75 -5.18 12.68
N ILE A 201 3.48 -4.71 11.68
CA ILE A 201 3.18 -3.52 10.88
C ILE A 201 2.72 -4.02 9.51
N THR A 202 1.51 -3.66 9.12
CA THR A 202 1.02 -3.97 7.78
C THR A 202 1.25 -2.77 6.88
N ASN A 203 1.89 -2.99 5.75
CA ASN A 203 2.12 -1.96 4.75
C ASN A 203 1.23 -2.23 3.55
N LYS A 204 0.69 -1.16 2.98
CA LYS A 204 -0.11 -1.23 1.75
C LYS A 204 0.37 -0.17 0.77
N ILE A 205 0.55 -0.53 -0.50
CA ILE A 205 0.79 0.42 -1.58
C ILE A 205 -0.44 0.43 -2.48
N LYS A 206 -1.00 1.62 -2.68
CA LYS A 206 -2.08 1.87 -3.63
C LYS A 206 -1.65 2.89 -4.67
N PHE A 207 -1.92 2.61 -5.93
CA PHE A 207 -1.61 3.51 -7.04
C PHE A 207 -2.79 4.44 -7.27
N ILE A 208 -2.52 5.74 -7.21
CA ILE A 208 -3.51 6.77 -7.53
C ILE A 208 -3.60 6.90 -9.05
N ASN A 209 -2.45 6.91 -9.73
CA ASN A 209 -2.36 6.87 -11.19
C ASN A 209 -1.03 6.20 -11.61
N GLU A 210 -0.68 6.31 -12.90
CA GLU A 210 0.54 5.72 -13.46
C GLU A 210 1.85 6.34 -12.91
N GLU A 211 1.77 7.52 -12.29
CA GLU A 211 2.92 8.29 -11.80
C GLU A 211 2.91 8.49 -10.28
N THR A 212 1.80 8.22 -9.59
CA THR A 212 1.63 8.52 -8.16
C THR A 212 1.15 7.30 -7.38
N ALA A 213 1.84 6.98 -6.29
CA ALA A 213 1.52 5.92 -5.37
C ALA A 213 1.45 6.42 -3.92
N VAL A 214 0.61 5.80 -3.11
CA VAL A 214 0.51 6.07 -1.67
C VAL A 214 0.89 4.80 -0.91
N LEU A 215 1.91 4.92 -0.06
CA LEU A 215 2.28 3.90 0.92
C LEU A 215 1.59 4.20 2.25
N MET A 216 0.76 3.27 2.69
CA MET A 216 0.12 3.26 4.00
C MET A 216 0.89 2.34 4.94
N ILE A 217 1.40 2.88 6.03
CA ILE A 217 2.03 2.15 7.12
C ILE A 217 1.00 2.01 8.25
N ILE A 218 0.58 0.79 8.54
CA ILE A 218 -0.51 0.48 9.47
C ILE A 218 0.06 -0.16 10.73
N SER A 219 -0.14 0.49 11.88
CA SER A 219 0.23 -0.03 13.20
C SER A 219 -0.98 -0.06 14.13
N GLY A 220 -1.55 -1.24 14.33
CA GLY A 220 -2.82 -1.38 15.05
C GLY A 220 -3.94 -0.65 14.30
N GLN A 221 -4.48 0.41 14.89
CA GLN A 221 -5.53 1.24 14.27
C GLN A 221 -4.99 2.50 13.57
N LYS A 222 -3.71 2.83 13.77
CA LYS A 222 -3.14 4.05 13.21
C LYS A 222 -2.60 3.80 11.81
N VAL A 223 -2.91 4.72 10.89
CA VAL A 223 -2.38 4.76 9.53
C VAL A 223 -1.44 5.95 9.39
N THR A 224 -0.38 5.78 8.63
CA THR A 224 0.51 6.87 8.19
C THR A 224 0.69 6.74 6.69
N THR A 225 0.30 7.77 5.96
CA THR A 225 0.40 7.83 4.50
C THR A 225 1.69 8.52 4.10
N ASN A 226 2.34 7.99 3.08
CA ASN A 226 3.49 8.60 2.42
C ASN A 226 3.22 8.61 0.92
N ILE A 227 3.42 9.76 0.28
CA ILE A 227 3.16 9.93 -1.14
C ILE A 227 4.45 9.70 -1.91
N TYR A 228 4.36 8.97 -3.01
CA TYR A 228 5.47 8.72 -3.90
C TYR A 228 5.10 9.09 -5.33
N HIS A 229 6.05 9.69 -6.03
CA HIS A 229 5.95 9.97 -7.46
C HIS A 229 7.02 9.21 -8.23
N LYS A 230 6.65 8.77 -9.42
CA LYS A 230 7.52 8.11 -10.39
C LYS A 230 8.50 9.15 -10.94
N ASN A 231 9.79 8.84 -10.92
CA ASN A 231 10.82 9.66 -11.58
C ASN A 231 10.76 11.17 -11.24
N GLN A 232 10.46 11.55 -10.00
CA GLN A 232 10.42 12.96 -9.61
C GLN A 232 11.79 13.62 -9.89
N PRO A 233 11.88 14.66 -10.75
CA PRO A 233 13.08 15.48 -10.81
C PRO A 233 13.21 16.23 -9.47
N PRO A 234 14.42 16.44 -8.94
CA PRO A 234 14.61 17.24 -7.74
C PRO A 234 13.96 18.60 -7.97
N ASP A 235 13.13 19.04 -7.03
CA ASP A 235 12.34 20.27 -7.15
C ASP A 235 13.20 21.40 -7.73
N GLU A 236 12.83 21.92 -8.90
CA GLU A 236 13.41 23.16 -9.40
C GLU A 236 13.05 24.26 -8.39
N GLU A 237 14.07 24.70 -7.66
CA GLU A 237 14.00 25.80 -6.70
C GLU A 237 13.22 26.96 -7.31
N TYR A 238 12.02 27.22 -6.78
CA TYR A 238 11.14 28.26 -7.29
C TYR A 238 11.80 29.62 -7.02
N ILE A 239 12.56 30.13 -7.99
CA ILE A 239 13.05 31.51 -7.97
C ILE A 239 11.81 32.39 -8.13
N LEU A 240 11.33 32.94 -7.01
CA LEU A 240 10.31 34.00 -7.04
C LEU A 240 10.81 35.09 -8.00
N PRO A 241 10.00 35.53 -8.97
CA PRO A 241 10.38 36.69 -9.76
C PRO A 241 10.55 37.87 -8.81
N GLU A 242 11.72 38.50 -8.83
CA GLU A 242 11.94 39.76 -8.13
C GLU A 242 10.86 40.75 -8.62
N GLU A 243 10.06 41.27 -7.69
CA GLU A 243 9.13 42.35 -8.00
C GLU A 243 9.95 43.57 -8.48
N GLU A 244 9.85 43.90 -9.78
CA GLU A 244 10.34 45.17 -10.35
C GLU A 244 9.42 46.36 -10.03
#